data_AF-A0A7G2K1G8-F1
#
_entry.id   AF-A0A7G2K1G8-F1
#
_cell.length_a   1.000
_cell.length_b   1.000
_cell.length_c   1.000
_cell.angle_alpha   90.00
_cell.angle_beta   90.00
_cell.angle_gamma   90.00
#
_symmetry.space_group_name_H-M   'P 1'
#
loop_
_entity.id
_entity.type
_entity.pdbx_description
1 polymer ?
#
loop_
_entity_poly.entity_id
_entity_poly.type
_entity_poly.pdbx_seq_one_letter_code
_entity_poly.pdbx_strand_id
1 'polypeptide(L)'
;KFALLDDVIDELDVLIDGSLTIEPFQVDRIHAHGGKVVCYKMGNDYIMDVENVLFNRATGKVFNGKSLDMIWTLPHHENMCRSYFEVIYRCPVQVVPWIWSPVFVDQLASHLKENHDVHFGYSPDPTKSGKRISCFEPNIDVVKTCFTPILICEK
;
A
#
# COMPACT_ATOMS: atom_id res chain seq x y z
N LYS A 1 8.29 15.15 -14.93
CA LYS A 1 7.54 14.85 -16.17
C LYS A 1 6.84 13.53 -15.95
N PHE A 2 5.53 13.43 -16.19
CA PHE A 2 4.79 12.17 -16.14
C PHE A 2 4.63 11.63 -17.56
N ALA A 3 4.54 10.32 -17.72
CA ALA A 3 4.30 9.63 -19.00
C ALA A 3 3.30 8.50 -18.79
N LEU A 4 2.56 8.14 -19.84
CA LEU A 4 1.74 6.92 -19.83
C LEU A 4 2.68 5.72 -19.97
N LEU A 5 2.37 4.62 -19.27
CA LEU A 5 3.22 3.43 -19.28
C LEU A 5 3.44 2.92 -20.70
N ASP A 6 2.39 2.77 -21.49
CA ASP A 6 2.47 2.17 -22.84
C ASP A 6 3.36 2.96 -23.82
N ASP A 7 3.58 4.26 -23.56
CA ASP A 7 4.43 5.13 -24.38
C ASP A 7 5.93 4.94 -24.10
N VAL A 8 6.29 4.44 -22.92
CA VAL A 8 7.69 4.37 -22.46
C VAL A 8 8.14 2.96 -22.07
N ILE A 9 7.22 1.99 -22.06
CA ILE A 9 7.44 0.65 -21.49
C ILE A 9 8.59 -0.11 -22.15
N ASP A 10 8.82 0.08 -23.45
CA ASP A 10 9.87 -0.60 -24.20
C ASP A 10 11.27 0.00 -23.93
N GLU A 11 11.34 1.14 -23.22
CA GLU A 11 12.58 1.82 -22.82
C GLU A 11 12.96 1.56 -21.35
N LEU A 12 12.12 0.83 -20.60
CA LEU A 12 12.31 0.62 -19.17
C LEU A 12 13.20 -0.60 -18.89
N ASP A 13 14.28 -0.39 -18.13
CA ASP A 13 15.05 -1.49 -17.54
C ASP A 13 14.34 -2.12 -16.34
N VAL A 14 13.59 -1.32 -15.58
CA VAL A 14 12.89 -1.73 -14.35
C VAL A 14 11.54 -1.02 -14.23
N LEU A 15 10.48 -1.78 -13.96
CA LEU A 15 9.17 -1.27 -13.57
C LEU A 15 8.84 -1.69 -12.13
N ILE A 16 8.52 -0.71 -11.28
CA ILE A 16 8.00 -0.94 -9.93
C ILE A 16 6.52 -0.61 -9.93
N ASP A 17 5.68 -1.64 -9.87
CA ASP A 17 4.22 -1.52 -9.79
C ASP A 17 3.77 -1.40 -8.33
N GLY A 18 3.10 -0.29 -7.99
CA GLY A 18 2.50 -0.04 -6.68
C GLY A 18 1.18 -0.77 -6.43
N SER A 19 1.06 -2.02 -6.86
CA SER A 19 -0.16 -2.85 -6.78
C SER A 19 -1.37 -2.29 -7.56
N LEU A 20 -1.14 -1.51 -8.61
CA LEU A 20 -2.20 -0.96 -9.47
C LEU A 20 -1.96 -1.35 -10.94
N THR A 21 -2.65 -2.42 -11.32
CA THR A 21 -3.19 -2.63 -12.68
C THR A 21 -2.20 -2.59 -13.84
N ILE A 22 -1.05 -3.26 -13.70
CA ILE A 22 -0.30 -3.73 -14.88
C ILE A 22 -0.88 -5.06 -15.37
N GLU A 23 -1.14 -5.16 -16.66
CA GLU A 23 -1.66 -6.37 -17.30
C GLU A 23 -0.52 -7.28 -17.79
N PRO A 24 -0.75 -8.60 -17.95
CA PRO A 24 0.30 -9.53 -18.37
C PRO A 24 1.03 -9.10 -19.65
N PHE A 25 0.30 -8.59 -20.64
CA PHE A 25 0.90 -8.13 -21.91
C PHE A 25 1.89 -6.98 -21.73
N GLN A 26 1.72 -6.14 -20.70
CA GLN A 26 2.66 -5.06 -20.40
C GLN A 26 3.94 -5.62 -19.78
N VAL A 27 3.81 -6.63 -18.93
CA VAL A 27 4.97 -7.32 -18.37
C VAL A 27 5.75 -8.06 -19.45
N ASP A 28 5.05 -8.72 -20.38
CA ASP A 28 5.67 -9.40 -21.52
C ASP A 28 6.48 -8.43 -22.39
N ARG A 29 5.99 -7.20 -22.62
CA ARG A 29 6.72 -6.15 -23.37
C ARG A 29 8.04 -5.77 -22.69
N ILE A 30 8.03 -5.57 -21.38
CA ILE A 30 9.24 -5.25 -20.61
C ILE A 30 10.24 -6.41 -20.69
N HIS A 31 9.75 -7.64 -20.48
CA HIS A 31 10.57 -8.84 -20.53
C HIS A 31 11.16 -9.10 -21.92
N ALA A 32 10.47 -8.73 -23.00
CA ALA A 32 10.94 -8.89 -24.38
C ALA A 32 12.25 -8.17 -24.66
N HIS A 33 12.56 -7.12 -23.89
CA HIS A 33 13.81 -6.35 -23.99
C HIS A 33 14.75 -6.55 -22.79
N GLY A 34 14.47 -7.56 -21.95
CA GLY A 34 15.31 -7.93 -20.80
C GLY A 34 15.06 -7.13 -19.52
N GLY A 35 14.08 -6.21 -19.54
CA GLY A 35 13.70 -5.44 -18.36
C GLY A 35 13.10 -6.30 -17.25
N LYS A 36 12.91 -5.71 -16.07
CA LYS A 36 12.47 -6.40 -14.85
C LYS A 36 11.25 -5.75 -14.21
N VAL A 37 10.35 -6.56 -13.67
CA VAL A 37 9.12 -6.09 -13.04
C VAL A 37 9.06 -6.51 -11.58
N VAL A 38 8.95 -5.51 -10.70
CA VAL A 38 8.75 -5.67 -9.26
C VAL A 38 7.37 -5.19 -8.90
N CYS A 39 6.61 -5.99 -8.15
CA CYS A 39 5.34 -5.53 -7.58
C CYS A 39 5.53 -5.19 -6.10
N TYR A 40 5.28 -3.94 -5.74
CA TYR A 40 5.27 -3.47 -4.36
C TYR A 40 3.88 -3.69 -3.73
N LYS A 41 3.78 -4.77 -2.95
CA LYS A 41 2.58 -5.26 -2.26
C LYS A 41 2.46 -4.63 -0.87
N MET A 42 1.57 -3.65 -0.76
CA MET A 42 1.38 -2.84 0.46
C MET A 42 0.18 -3.31 1.31
N GLY A 43 -0.62 -4.25 0.81
CA GLY A 43 -1.82 -4.76 1.49
C GLY A 43 -1.67 -6.20 1.97
N ASN A 44 -2.60 -6.62 2.82
CA ASN A 44 -2.71 -8.00 3.28
C ASN A 44 -3.56 -8.83 2.31
N ASP A 45 -3.01 -9.15 1.15
CA ASP A 45 -3.72 -9.86 0.08
C ASP A 45 -4.25 -11.22 0.56
N TYR A 46 -3.53 -11.89 1.46
CA TYR A 46 -3.96 -13.16 2.03
C TYR A 46 -5.31 -13.04 2.76
N ILE A 47 -5.44 -12.07 3.68
CA ILE A 47 -6.70 -11.86 4.41
C ILE A 47 -7.83 -11.44 3.47
N MET A 48 -7.54 -10.53 2.54
CA MET A 48 -8.53 -10.08 1.56
C MET A 48 -9.06 -11.25 0.72
N ASP A 49 -8.19 -12.16 0.30
CA ASP A 49 -8.59 -13.37 -0.44
C ASP A 49 -9.37 -14.36 0.41
N VAL A 50 -8.94 -14.62 1.65
CA VAL A 50 -9.65 -15.50 2.58
C VAL A 50 -11.08 -14.99 2.81
N GLU A 51 -11.25 -13.70 3.04
CA GLU A 51 -12.59 -13.11 3.18
C GLU A 51 -13.42 -13.24 1.90
N ASN A 52 -12.83 -12.99 0.73
CA ASN A 52 -13.54 -13.14 -0.53
C ASN A 52 -14.06 -14.57 -0.73
N VAL A 53 -13.24 -15.58 -0.42
CA VAL A 53 -13.65 -16.99 -0.47
C VAL A 53 -14.75 -17.28 0.55
N LEU A 54 -14.57 -16.88 1.81
CA LEU A 54 -15.53 -17.17 2.89
C LEU A 54 -16.91 -16.55 2.64
N PHE A 55 -16.95 -15.34 2.06
CA PHE A 55 -18.18 -14.61 1.81
C PHE A 55 -18.68 -14.71 0.36
N ASN A 56 -18.11 -15.63 -0.45
CA ASN A 56 -18.46 -15.83 -1.85
C ASN A 56 -18.48 -14.52 -2.67
N ARG A 57 -17.45 -13.69 -2.48
CA ARG A 57 -17.23 -12.44 -3.23
C ARG A 57 -16.25 -12.69 -4.37
N ALA A 58 -16.34 -11.86 -5.40
CA ALA A 58 -15.37 -11.90 -6.48
C ALA A 58 -13.97 -11.62 -5.91
N THR A 59 -13.00 -12.46 -6.27
CA THR A 59 -11.59 -12.16 -6.03
C THR A 59 -11.24 -10.91 -6.83
N GLY A 60 -10.58 -9.94 -6.20
CA GLY A 60 -10.15 -8.73 -6.89
C GLY A 60 -9.20 -9.08 -8.06
N LYS A 61 -8.90 -8.10 -8.92
CA LYS A 61 -7.89 -8.25 -10.01
C LYS A 61 -6.44 -8.40 -9.50
N VAL A 62 -6.26 -8.82 -8.25
CA VAL A 62 -4.97 -8.93 -7.57
C VAL A 62 -4.08 -9.98 -8.26
N PHE A 63 -4.69 -11.05 -8.78
CA PHE A 63 -4.02 -12.14 -9.47
C PHE A 63 -4.51 -12.25 -10.91
N ASN A 64 -3.97 -11.42 -11.80
CA ASN A 64 -4.30 -11.43 -13.23
C ASN A 64 -3.36 -12.30 -14.08
N GLY A 65 -2.54 -13.14 -13.45
CA GLY A 65 -1.63 -14.07 -14.16
C GLY A 65 -0.32 -13.45 -14.65
N LYS A 66 0.01 -12.22 -14.26
CA LYS A 66 1.29 -11.59 -14.61
C LYS A 66 2.49 -12.32 -13.99
N SER A 67 3.57 -12.47 -14.76
CA SER A 67 4.83 -13.04 -14.28
C SER A 67 5.71 -11.94 -13.70
N LEU A 68 6.04 -12.00 -12.41
CA LEU A 68 6.84 -10.98 -11.73
C LEU A 68 8.26 -11.50 -11.48
N ASP A 69 9.26 -10.62 -11.54
CA ASP A 69 10.63 -10.98 -11.16
C ASP A 69 10.81 -10.96 -9.63
N MET A 70 10.08 -10.09 -8.92
CA MET A 70 10.13 -10.00 -7.47
C MET A 70 8.87 -9.33 -6.91
N ILE A 71 8.56 -9.64 -5.66
CA ILE A 71 7.59 -8.90 -4.85
C ILE A 71 8.32 -8.20 -3.71
N TRP A 72 7.98 -6.93 -3.51
CA TRP A 72 8.37 -6.19 -2.32
C TRP A 72 7.17 -6.10 -1.38
N THR A 73 7.34 -6.48 -0.12
CA THR A 73 6.30 -6.40 0.92
C THR A 73 6.79 -5.62 2.14
N LEU A 74 5.87 -5.28 3.03
CA LEU A 74 6.15 -4.52 4.24
C LEU A 74 6.38 -5.44 5.46
N PRO A 75 7.17 -5.01 6.46
CA PRO A 75 7.53 -5.86 7.60
C PRO A 75 6.32 -6.41 8.36
N HIS A 76 5.25 -5.62 8.50
CA HIS A 76 4.04 -6.03 9.20
C HIS A 76 3.17 -7.04 8.42
N HIS A 77 3.46 -7.28 7.14
CA HIS A 77 2.81 -8.31 6.33
C HIS A 77 3.66 -9.56 6.12
N GLU A 78 4.93 -9.57 6.52
CA GLU A 78 5.86 -10.68 6.26
C GLU A 78 5.30 -12.02 6.73
N ASN A 79 4.91 -12.12 8.01
CA ASN A 79 4.47 -13.37 8.62
C ASN A 79 3.20 -13.95 8.00
N MET A 80 2.33 -13.11 7.44
CA MET A 80 1.04 -13.53 6.88
C MET A 80 1.10 -13.71 5.37
N CYS A 81 1.89 -12.90 4.66
CA CYS A 81 1.81 -12.79 3.20
C CYS A 81 3.03 -13.35 2.47
N ARG A 82 4.22 -13.46 3.09
CA ARG A 82 5.45 -13.85 2.37
C ARG A 82 5.28 -15.17 1.61
N SER A 83 4.97 -16.25 2.34
CA SER A 83 4.81 -17.58 1.73
C SER A 83 3.63 -17.65 0.76
N TYR A 84 2.55 -16.93 1.05
CA TYR A 84 1.40 -16.83 0.16
C TYR A 84 1.80 -16.20 -1.19
N PHE A 85 2.55 -15.11 -1.18
CA PHE A 85 3.05 -14.46 -2.39
C PHE A 85 4.06 -15.32 -3.16
N GLU A 86 5.01 -15.94 -2.48
CA GLU A 86 6.01 -16.83 -3.11
C GLU A 86 5.32 -17.99 -3.85
N VAL A 87 4.27 -18.57 -3.26
CA VAL A 87 3.51 -19.66 -3.87
C VAL A 87 2.68 -19.19 -5.06
N ILE A 88 1.92 -18.10 -4.90
CA ILE A 88 0.97 -17.66 -5.93
C ILE A 88 1.68 -17.05 -7.14
N TYR A 89 2.70 -16.21 -6.93
CA TYR A 89 3.41 -15.52 -8.01
C TYR A 89 4.65 -16.26 -8.49
N ARG A 90 5.11 -17.29 -7.75
CA ARG A 90 6.29 -18.11 -8.11
C ARG A 90 7.55 -17.27 -8.29
N CYS A 91 7.70 -16.22 -7.49
CA CYS A 91 8.85 -15.33 -7.49
C CYS A 91 9.33 -15.05 -6.06
N PRO A 92 10.59 -14.62 -5.87
CA PRO A 92 11.09 -14.20 -4.57
C PRO A 92 10.28 -13.04 -3.97
N VAL A 93 10.14 -13.04 -2.64
CA VAL A 93 9.58 -11.93 -1.88
C VAL A 93 10.65 -11.30 -1.01
N GLN A 94 10.76 -9.97 -1.07
CA GLN A 94 11.67 -9.19 -0.26
C GLN A 94 10.89 -8.27 0.67
N VAL A 95 11.29 -8.20 1.93
CA VAL A 95 10.76 -7.21 2.87
C VAL A 95 11.56 -5.92 2.72
N VAL A 96 10.86 -4.83 2.45
CA VAL A 96 11.45 -3.51 2.24
C VAL A 96 10.95 -2.52 3.29
N PRO A 97 11.71 -1.46 3.62
CA PRO A 97 11.23 -0.40 4.49
C PRO A 97 10.05 0.34 3.87
N TRP A 98 9.28 1.02 4.70
CA TRP A 98 8.20 1.91 4.25
C TRP A 98 8.75 3.00 3.33
N ILE A 99 8.25 3.00 2.09
CA ILE A 99 8.53 4.07 1.13
C ILE A 99 7.52 5.20 1.39
N TRP A 100 7.82 6.03 2.39
CA TRP A 100 7.02 7.21 2.73
C TRP A 100 7.93 8.39 3.09
N SER A 101 7.45 9.60 2.81
CA SER A 101 8.11 10.85 3.18
C SER A 101 7.08 11.83 3.74
N PRO A 102 7.37 12.53 4.86
CA PRO A 102 6.50 13.54 5.42
C PRO A 102 6.48 14.85 4.60
N VAL A 103 7.27 14.94 3.53
CA VAL A 103 7.64 16.23 2.89
C VAL A 103 6.44 17.13 2.59
N PHE A 104 5.32 16.57 2.13
CA PHE A 104 4.12 17.34 1.81
C PHE A 104 3.37 17.81 3.05
N VAL A 105 3.35 16.99 4.12
CA VAL A 105 2.77 17.37 5.41
C VAL A 105 3.62 18.49 6.03
N ASP A 106 4.94 18.35 6.01
CA ASP A 106 5.87 19.33 6.56
C ASP A 106 5.81 20.67 5.81
N GLN A 107 5.77 20.62 4.47
CA GLN A 107 5.61 21.81 3.63
C GLN A 107 4.29 22.53 3.91
N LEU A 108 3.18 21.78 4.00
CA LEU A 108 1.87 22.35 4.29
C LEU A 108 1.82 22.95 5.72
N ALA A 109 2.35 22.22 6.71
CA ALA A 109 2.40 22.70 8.09
C ALA A 109 3.24 23.98 8.22
N SER A 110 4.37 24.06 7.51
CA SER A 110 5.22 25.26 7.47
C SER A 110 4.49 26.43 6.81
N HIS A 111 3.85 26.19 5.66
CA HIS A 111 3.07 27.21 4.96
C HIS A 111 1.93 27.78 5.84
N LEU A 112 1.20 26.93 6.55
CA LEU A 112 0.13 27.33 7.47
C LEU A 112 0.64 28.20 8.62
N LYS A 113 1.79 27.83 9.19
CA LYS A 113 2.42 28.60 10.26
C LYS A 113 2.87 29.98 9.77
N GLU A 114 3.57 30.03 8.64
CA GLU A 114 4.18 31.26 8.12
C GLU A 114 3.16 32.27 7.60
N ASN A 115 2.08 31.81 6.96
CA ASN A 115 1.13 32.68 6.26
C ASN A 115 -0.17 32.92 7.04
N HIS A 116 -0.47 32.06 8.02
CA HIS A 116 -1.75 32.10 8.75
C HIS A 116 -1.63 31.99 10.27
N ASP A 117 -0.41 31.87 10.83
CA ASP A 117 -0.17 31.63 12.26
C ASP A 117 -0.92 30.40 12.80
N VAL A 118 -1.14 29.40 11.93
CA VAL A 118 -1.82 28.15 12.28
C VAL A 118 -0.79 27.04 12.46
N HIS A 119 -0.74 26.49 13.68
CA HIS A 119 0.08 25.33 14.00
C HIS A 119 -0.66 24.02 13.69
N PHE A 120 -0.23 23.30 12.66
CA PHE A 120 -0.75 21.97 12.35
C PHE A 120 -0.10 20.89 13.24
N GLY A 121 -0.91 20.06 13.89
CA GLY A 121 -0.46 18.96 14.74
C GLY A 121 -1.25 18.83 16.04
N TYR A 122 -1.07 17.72 16.75
CA TYR A 122 -1.70 17.51 18.05
C TYR A 122 -1.01 18.37 19.12
N SER A 123 -1.77 19.27 19.76
CA SER A 123 -1.31 20.05 20.91
C SER A 123 -1.97 19.52 22.20
N PRO A 124 -1.26 18.70 23.01
CA PRO A 124 -1.83 18.15 24.22
C PRO A 124 -2.14 19.25 25.25
N ASP A 125 -3.39 19.30 25.72
CA ASP A 125 -3.79 20.10 26.88
C ASP A 125 -3.92 19.16 28.10
N PRO A 126 -3.01 19.24 29.08
CA PRO A 126 -3.02 18.39 30.27
C PRO A 126 -4.14 18.76 31.25
N THR A 127 -4.74 19.95 31.12
CA THR A 127 -5.81 20.42 32.01
C THR A 127 -7.18 19.88 31.62
N LYS A 128 -7.35 19.45 30.35
CA LYS A 128 -8.61 18.90 29.84
C LYS A 128 -8.71 17.40 30.13
N SER A 129 -9.76 17.04 30.86
CA SER A 129 -10.18 15.64 31.00
C SER A 129 -11.04 15.23 29.80
N GLY A 130 -10.65 14.12 29.15
CA GLY A 130 -11.33 13.59 27.96
C GLY A 130 -10.73 14.06 26.63
N LYS A 131 -10.75 13.16 25.63
CA LYS A 131 -10.28 13.41 24.27
C LYS A 131 -11.43 13.18 23.29
N ARG A 132 -11.58 14.06 22.30
CA ARG A 132 -12.47 13.83 21.16
C ARG A 132 -11.64 13.14 20.09
N ILE A 133 -11.96 11.89 19.80
CA ILE A 133 -11.19 11.06 18.89
C ILE A 133 -12.03 10.83 17.64
N SER A 134 -11.42 10.98 16.48
CA SER A 134 -12.01 10.66 15.19
C SER A 134 -11.10 9.66 14.50
N CYS A 135 -11.68 8.58 13.99
CA CYS A 135 -10.99 7.58 13.20
C CYS A 135 -11.39 7.77 11.74
N PHE A 136 -10.39 7.90 10.86
CA PHE A 136 -10.59 8.01 9.42
C PHE A 136 -10.24 6.71 8.70
N GLU A 137 -9.94 5.64 9.44
CA GLU A 137 -9.74 4.32 8.86
C GLU A 137 -11.05 3.84 8.23
N PRO A 138 -11.07 3.51 6.94
CA PRO A 138 -12.27 2.96 6.31
C PRO A 138 -12.56 1.57 6.89
N ASN A 139 -13.83 1.22 7.05
CA ASN A 139 -14.25 -0.11 7.52
C ASN A 139 -14.46 -1.05 6.33
N ILE A 140 -13.35 -1.54 5.77
CA ILE A 140 -13.32 -2.34 4.52
C ILE A 140 -13.30 -3.83 4.81
N ASP A 141 -12.45 -4.26 5.75
CA ASP A 141 -12.17 -5.66 6.06
C ASP A 141 -11.66 -5.80 7.51
N VAL A 142 -11.35 -7.02 7.97
CA VAL A 142 -10.88 -7.24 9.35
C VAL A 142 -9.51 -6.62 9.67
N VAL A 143 -8.69 -6.25 8.67
CA VAL A 143 -7.41 -5.55 8.88
C VAL A 143 -7.50 -4.04 8.63
N LYS A 144 -8.59 -3.57 8.02
CA LYS A 144 -8.95 -2.17 7.78
C LYS A 144 -10.31 -1.92 8.39
N THR A 145 -10.31 -1.74 9.71
CA THR A 145 -11.52 -1.51 10.50
C THR A 145 -11.27 -0.51 11.61
N CYS A 146 -12.30 0.25 11.99
CA CYS A 146 -12.24 1.19 13.11
C CYS A 146 -12.31 0.51 14.49
N PHE A 147 -12.47 -0.81 14.55
CA PHE A 147 -12.68 -1.53 15.81
C PHE A 147 -11.49 -1.41 16.76
N THR A 148 -10.26 -1.58 16.28
CA THR A 148 -9.06 -1.43 17.11
C THR A 148 -8.92 -0.02 17.69
N PRO A 149 -9.04 1.07 16.90
CA PRO A 149 -9.11 2.42 17.45
C PRO A 149 -10.22 2.62 18.49
N ILE A 150 -11.42 2.07 18.28
CA ILE A 150 -12.52 2.18 19.24
C ILE A 150 -12.18 1.51 20.57
N LEU A 151 -11.66 0.28 20.54
CA LEU A 151 -11.25 -0.45 21.74
C LEU A 151 -10.13 0.26 22.52
N ILE A 152 -9.18 0.89 21.82
CA ILE A 152 -8.14 1.71 22.47
C ILE A 152 -8.74 2.91 23.21
N CYS A 153 -9.87 3.43 22.74
CA CYS A 153 -10.56 4.57 23.32
C CYS A 153 -11.63 4.19 24.36
N GLU A 154 -12.01 2.91 24.40
CA GLU A 154 -12.95 2.36 25.38
C GLU A 154 -12.30 2.34 26.78
N LYS A 155 -13.11 2.56 27.81
CA LYS A 155 -12.69 2.63 29.21
C LYS A 155 -13.06 1.38 29.97
#